data_AF-A0A538IRH1-F1
#
_entry.id   AF-A0A538IRH1-F1
#
_cell.length_a   1.000
_cell.length_b   1.000
_cell.length_c   1.000
_cell.angle_alpha   90.00
_cell.angle_beta   90.00
_cell.angle_gamma   90.00
#
_symmetry.space_group_name_H-M   'P 1'
#
loop_
_entity.id
_entity.type
_entity.pdbx_description
1 polymer ?
#
loop_
_entity_poly.entity_id
_entity_poly.type
_entity_poly.pdbx_seq_one_letter_code
_entity_poly.pdbx_strand_id
1 'polypeptide(L)'
;MVPHERLMEEAERTARQILRNSQIAVRSAKETILDVVGRPLDDALRLEALNAYACADPEETRGLLQRFYEKSDAGRAGTHTTSL
;
A
#
# COMPACT_ATOMS: atom_id res chain seq x y z
N MET A 1 16.74 -6.39 8.80
CA MET A 1 17.92 -6.03 9.63
C MET A 1 18.99 -5.49 8.71
N VAL A 2 19.65 -4.38 9.09
CA VAL A 2 20.68 -3.68 8.29
C VAL A 2 21.83 -3.23 9.20
N PRO A 3 23.03 -2.93 8.67
CA PRO A 3 24.11 -2.33 9.46
C PRO A 3 23.65 -1.02 10.13
N HIS A 4 24.22 -0.72 11.30
CA HIS A 4 23.81 0.44 12.11
C HIS A 4 23.91 1.76 11.34
N GLU A 5 24.97 1.90 10.54
CA GLU A 5 25.28 3.09 9.74
C GLU A 5 24.21 3.35 8.66
N ARG A 6 23.46 2.31 8.26
CA ARG A 6 22.39 2.40 7.25
C ARG A 6 20.99 2.43 7.85
N LEU A 7 20.85 2.39 9.17
CA LEU A 7 19.55 2.29 9.83
C LEU A 7 18.61 3.43 9.42
N MET A 8 19.08 4.68 9.48
CA MET A 8 18.26 5.86 9.16
C MET A 8 17.91 5.92 7.67
N GLU A 9 18.89 5.66 6.79
CA GLU A 9 18.68 5.60 5.34
C GLU A 9 17.56 4.62 4.98
N GLU A 10 17.58 3.43 5.58
CA GLU A 10 16.63 2.37 5.33
C GLU A 10 15.26 2.66 5.96
N ALA A 11 15.23 3.24 7.17
CA ALA A 11 13.99 3.67 7.82
C ALA A 11 13.27 4.75 6.97
N GLU A 12 14.00 5.75 6.49
CA GLU A 12 13.46 6.79 5.62
C GLU A 12 12.99 6.22 4.27
N ARG A 13 13.71 5.24 3.72
CA ARG A 13 13.28 4.54 2.50
C ARG A 13 11.93 3.86 2.71
N THR A 14 11.75 3.15 3.83
CA THR A 14 10.47 2.54 4.18
C THR A 14 9.39 3.60 4.42
N ALA A 15 9.69 4.68 5.13
CA ALA A 15 8.75 5.77 5.36
C ALA A 15 8.27 6.39 4.04
N ARG A 16 9.18 6.65 3.09
CA ARG A 16 8.86 7.14 1.74
C ARG A 16 7.95 6.18 0.97
N GLN A 17 8.19 4.88 1.09
CA GLN A 17 7.32 3.86 0.48
C GLN A 17 5.91 3.90 1.08
N ILE A 18 5.76 4.05 2.40
CA ILE A 18 4.45 4.15 3.06
C ILE A 18 3.73 5.44 2.64
N LEU A 19 4.41 6.59 2.71
CA LEU A 19 3.85 7.91 2.44
C LEU A 19 3.39 8.10 0.98
N ARG A 20 3.94 7.33 0.05
CA ARG A 20 3.54 7.37 -1.36
C ARG A 20 2.17 6.71 -1.64
N ASN A 21 1.67 5.89 -0.74
CA ASN A 21 0.37 5.23 -0.89
C ASN A 21 -0.77 6.09 -0.34
N SER A 22 -2.01 5.79 -0.74
CA SER A 22 -3.20 6.36 -0.10
C SER A 22 -3.17 6.10 1.40
N GLN A 23 -3.20 7.17 2.20
CA GLN A 23 -3.10 7.04 3.66
C GLN A 23 -4.36 6.41 4.26
N ILE A 24 -5.52 6.57 3.61
CA ILE A 24 -6.76 5.90 3.97
C ILE A 24 -6.62 4.40 3.72
N ALA A 25 -6.11 4.01 2.54
CA ALA A 25 -5.89 2.60 2.22
C ALA A 25 -4.86 1.94 3.16
N VAL A 26 -3.75 2.62 3.47
CA VAL A 26 -2.73 2.11 4.39
C VAL A 26 -3.31 1.89 5.80
N ARG A 27 -4.11 2.83 6.30
CA ARG A 27 -4.78 2.70 7.61
C ARG A 27 -5.77 1.53 7.61
N SER A 28 -6.66 1.47 6.62
CA SER A 28 -7.64 0.40 6.47
C SER A 28 -6.96 -0.97 6.41
N ALA A 29 -5.89 -1.10 5.61
CA ALA A 29 -5.13 -2.33 5.50
C ALA A 29 -4.47 -2.71 6.84
N LYS A 30 -3.88 -1.74 7.55
CA LYS A 30 -3.23 -2.00 8.86
C LYS A 30 -4.22 -2.52 9.90
N GLU A 31 -5.39 -1.88 9.99
CA GLU A 31 -6.45 -2.27 10.92
C GLU A 31 -7.02 -3.64 10.54
N THR A 32 -7.34 -3.84 9.25
CA THR A 32 -7.84 -5.13 8.72
C THR A 32 -6.89 -6.27 9.02
N ILE A 33 -5.58 -6.11 8.77
CA ILE A 33 -4.58 -7.15 9.04
C ILE A 33 -4.56 -7.51 10.52
N LEU A 34 -4.56 -6.51 11.42
CA LEU A 34 -4.57 -6.77 12.85
C LEU A 34 -5.86 -7.47 13.30
N ASP A 35 -6.98 -7.14 12.67
CA ASP A 35 -8.26 -7.75 12.98
C ASP A 35 -8.36 -9.20 12.51
N VAL A 36 -7.81 -9.56 11.35
CA VAL A 36 -7.96 -10.92 10.78
C VAL A 36 -6.95 -11.93 11.31
N VAL A 37 -5.83 -11.50 11.90
CA VAL A 37 -4.82 -12.42 12.46
C VAL A 37 -5.46 -13.33 13.51
N GLY A 38 -5.33 -14.64 13.30
CA GLY A 38 -5.88 -15.66 14.19
C GLY A 38 -7.35 -16.01 13.95
N ARG A 39 -8.01 -15.40 12.95
CA ARG A 39 -9.38 -15.77 12.55
C ARG A 39 -9.38 -16.93 11.54
N PRO A 40 -10.50 -17.68 11.43
CA PRO A 40 -10.73 -18.58 10.32
C PRO A 40 -10.65 -17.84 8.97
N LEU A 41 -10.24 -18.55 7.92
CA LEU A 41 -10.02 -17.97 6.59
C LEU A 41 -11.27 -17.25 6.05
N ASP A 42 -12.43 -17.89 6.11
CA ASP A 42 -13.66 -17.32 5.54
C ASP A 42 -14.09 -16.02 6.27
N ASP A 43 -13.87 -15.97 7.59
CA ASP A 43 -14.12 -14.76 8.38
C ASP A 43 -13.14 -13.64 8.02
N ALA A 44 -11.87 -13.97 7.82
CA ALA A 44 -10.84 -13.04 7.39
C ALA A 44 -11.18 -12.44 6.01
N LEU A 45 -11.51 -13.30 5.04
CA LEU A 45 -11.87 -12.89 3.68
C LEU A 45 -13.12 -12.02 3.64
N ARG A 46 -14.12 -12.33 4.46
CA ARG A 46 -15.35 -11.51 4.57
C ARG A 46 -15.03 -10.09 5.06
N LEU A 47 -14.18 -9.95 6.08
CA LEU A 47 -13.77 -8.66 6.62
C LEU A 47 -12.90 -7.88 5.64
N GLU A 48 -11.95 -8.55 5.00
CA GLU A 48 -11.09 -7.95 3.98
C GLU A 48 -11.92 -7.38 2.83
N ALA A 49 -12.88 -8.16 2.30
CA ALA A 49 -13.76 -7.68 1.24
C ALA A 49 -14.55 -6.44 1.66
N LEU A 50 -15.16 -6.46 2.85
CA LEU A 50 -15.92 -5.32 3.36
C LEU A 50 -15.05 -4.06 3.47
N ASN A 51 -13.88 -4.19 4.10
CA ASN A 51 -13.00 -3.05 4.35
C ASN A 51 -12.37 -2.51 3.06
N ALA A 52 -12.04 -3.38 2.11
CA ALA A 52 -11.50 -2.99 0.81
C ALA A 52 -12.50 -2.15 -0.01
N TYR A 53 -13.77 -2.56 -0.03
CA TYR A 53 -14.81 -1.80 -0.73
C TYR A 53 -15.22 -0.52 0.01
N ALA A 54 -15.16 -0.52 1.34
CA ALA A 54 -15.58 0.62 2.14
C ALA A 54 -14.54 1.75 2.19
N CYS A 55 -13.24 1.45 2.12
CA CYS A 55 -12.19 2.45 2.31
C CYS A 55 -11.76 3.18 1.04
N ALA A 56 -12.11 2.69 -0.15
CA ALA A 56 -11.63 3.25 -1.40
C ALA A 56 -12.26 4.61 -1.70
N ASP A 57 -11.45 5.67 -1.73
CA ASP A 57 -11.84 6.96 -2.29
C ASP A 57 -11.89 6.83 -3.83
N PRO A 58 -13.05 7.03 -4.48
CA PRO A 58 -13.17 6.82 -5.92
C PRO A 58 -12.31 7.75 -6.77
N GLU A 59 -12.10 9.00 -6.34
CA GLU A 59 -11.32 9.98 -7.09
C GLU A 59 -9.83 9.69 -6.99
N GLU A 60 -9.33 9.45 -5.77
CA GLU A 60 -7.95 9.07 -5.53
C GLU A 60 -7.62 7.76 -6.25
N THR A 61 -8.50 6.76 -6.13
CA THR A 61 -8.33 5.45 -6.77
C THR A 61 -8.28 5.59 -8.30
N ARG A 62 -9.18 6.37 -8.89
CA ARG A 62 -9.19 6.60 -10.34
C ARG A 62 -7.91 7.30 -10.80
N GLY A 63 -7.43 8.29 -10.07
CA GLY A 63 -6.18 8.99 -10.38
C GLY A 63 -4.95 8.07 -10.30
N LEU A 64 -4.88 7.22 -9.28
CA LEU A 64 -3.83 6.21 -9.13
C LEU A 64 -3.87 5.17 -10.27
N LEU A 65 -5.06 4.68 -10.62
CA LEU A 65 -5.25 3.75 -11.74
C LEU A 65 -4.87 4.38 -13.08
N GLN A 66 -5.23 5.65 -13.30
CA GLN A 66 -4.83 6.37 -14.51
C GLN A 66 -3.30 6.43 -14.65
N ARG A 67 -2.58 6.83 -13.59
CA ARG A 67 -1.10 6.84 -13.62
C ARG A 67 -0.49 5.46 -13.90
N PHE A 68 -1.12 4.42 -13.37
CA PHE A 68 -0.72 3.04 -13.64
C PHE A 68 -0.91 2.67 -15.13
N TYR A 69 -2.08 2.96 -15.70
CA TYR A 69 -2.36 2.68 -17.11
C TYR A 69 -1.48 3.49 -18.07
N GLU A 70 -1.20 4.75 -17.73
CA GLU A 70 -0.32 5.64 -18.50
C GLU A 70 1.17 5.33 -18.30
N LYS A 71 1.52 4.43 -17.37
CA LYS A 71 2.91 4.14 -16.98
C LYS A 71 3.65 5.43 -16.58
N SER A 72 2.97 6.32 -15.86
CA SER A 72 3.52 7.58 -15.35
C SER A 72 3.85 7.53 -13.85
N ASP A 73 3.55 6.40 -13.18
CA ASP A 73 3.80 6.21 -11.75
C ASP A 73 5.28 5.89 -11.43
N ALA A 74 6.11 6.93 -11.32
CA ALA A 74 7.56 6.88 -11.10
C ALA A 74 7.98 5.95 -9.96
N GLY A 75 8.84 4.95 -10.22
CA GLY A 75 9.38 4.07 -9.18
C GLY A 75 8.46 2.93 -8.72
N ARG A 76 7.47 2.48 -9.52
CA ARG A 76 6.94 1.11 -9.38
C ARG A 76 7.82 0.14 -10.16
N ALA A 77 8.30 -0.91 -9.48
CA ALA A 77 9.12 -1.94 -10.11
C ALA A 77 8.26 -2.83 -11.02
N GLY A 78 8.60 -2.85 -12.30
CA GLY A 78 8.05 -3.74 -13.32
C GLY A 78 8.92 -3.66 -14.57
N THR A 79 8.68 -4.51 -15.57
CA THR A 79 9.40 -4.49 -16.86
C THR A 79 9.25 -3.17 -17.64
N HIS A 80 8.44 -2.23 -17.12
CA HIS A 80 8.19 -0.89 -17.63
C HIS A 80 8.37 0.16 -16.53
N THR A 81 9.57 0.25 -15.95
CA THR A 81 9.88 1.26 -14.94
C THR A 81 9.87 2.68 -15.55
N THR A 82 9.12 3.59 -14.94
CA THR A 82 9.24 5.04 -15.19
C THR A 82 10.37 5.58 -14.31
N SER A 83 11.32 6.31 -14.91
CA SER A 83 12.44 6.94 -14.18
C SER A 83 11.95 7.86 -13.07
N LEU A 84 12.63 7.82 -11.91
CA LEU A 84 12.38 8.69 -10.76
C LEU A 84 12.77 10.14 -11.06
#